data_AF-A0A5C8JIU9-F1
#
_entry.id   AF-A0A5C8JIU9-F1
#
_cell.length_a   1.000
_cell.length_b   1.000
_cell.length_c   1.000
_cell.angle_alpha   90.00
_cell.angle_beta   90.00
_cell.angle_gamma   90.00
#
_symmetry.space_group_name_H-M   'P 1'
#
loop_
_entity.id
_entity.type
_entity.pdbx_description
1 polymer ?
#
loop_
_entity_poly.entity_id
_entity_poly.type
_entity_poly.pdbx_seq_one_letter_code
_entity_poly.pdbx_strand_id
1 'polypeptide(L)'
;MSGPEIEDLMKFTGRQKDYYFNAGRYLNLFEKFKGTDRIIKYRLTPLGNTVCNLTYKDRQLKLVSLILSHEIFKELFQYILDSGEFPTKEKVIEIELKYNVCSPGAVATRRSGTVIGWLKWIFGLPNV
;
A
#
# COMPACT_ATOMS: atom_id res chain seq x y z
N MET A 1 -16.97 6.28 8.46
CA MET A 1 -17.89 5.19 8.07
C MET A 1 -17.60 3.95 8.90
N SER A 2 -18.61 3.12 9.17
CA SER A 2 -18.45 1.78 9.72
C SER A 2 -17.95 0.80 8.66
N GLY A 3 -17.55 -0.41 9.08
CA GLY A 3 -17.16 -1.47 8.15
C GLY A 3 -18.28 -1.88 7.19
N PRO A 4 -19.49 -2.19 7.69
CA PRO A 4 -20.64 -2.53 6.85
C PRO A 4 -21.03 -1.44 5.85
N GLU A 5 -20.97 -0.16 6.26
CA GLU A 5 -21.22 0.97 5.35
C GLU A 5 -20.24 0.99 4.17
N ILE A 6 -18.96 0.69 4.40
CA ILE A 6 -17.95 0.64 3.34
C ILE A 6 -18.20 -0.56 2.42
N GLU A 7 -18.49 -1.72 3.01
CA GLU A 7 -18.79 -2.95 2.25
C GLU A 7 -19.99 -2.76 1.33
N ASP A 8 -21.07 -2.14 1.81
CA ASP A 8 -22.25 -1.86 0.99
C ASP A 8 -22.00 -0.78 -0.07
N LEU A 9 -21.39 0.35 0.30
CA LEU A 9 -21.14 1.46 -0.63
C LEU A 9 -20.21 1.05 -1.78
N MET A 10 -19.10 0.38 -1.44
CA MET A 10 -18.07 0.00 -2.41
C MET A 10 -18.35 -1.35 -3.08
N LYS A 11 -19.43 -2.04 -2.67
CA LYS A 11 -19.74 -3.42 -3.06
C LYS A 11 -18.54 -4.35 -2.81
N PHE A 12 -17.89 -4.15 -1.66
CA PHE A 12 -16.77 -4.95 -1.21
C PHE A 12 -17.22 -6.10 -0.33
N THR A 13 -16.61 -7.26 -0.51
CA THR A 13 -16.54 -8.26 0.56
C THR A 13 -15.74 -7.71 1.74
N GLY A 14 -15.96 -8.26 2.95
CA GLY A 14 -15.15 -7.90 4.11
C GLY A 14 -13.64 -8.06 3.89
N ARG A 15 -13.24 -9.06 3.09
CA ARG A 15 -11.84 -9.28 2.70
C ARG A 15 -11.29 -8.15 1.82
N GLN A 16 -12.05 -7.69 0.84
CA GLN A 16 -11.65 -6.57 -0.02
C GLN A 16 -11.54 -5.28 0.80
N LYS A 17 -12.52 -4.98 1.66
CA LYS A 17 -12.46 -3.84 2.57
C LYS A 17 -11.18 -3.87 3.42
N ASP A 18 -10.87 -5.00 4.05
CA ASP A 18 -9.67 -5.11 4.87
C ASP A 18 -8.38 -4.98 4.05
N TYR A 19 -8.34 -5.57 2.84
CA TYR A 19 -7.20 -5.48 1.96
C TYR A 19 -6.90 -4.03 1.55
N TYR A 20 -7.89 -3.31 1.01
CA TYR A 20 -7.72 -1.91 0.59
C TYR A 20 -7.47 -0.96 1.77
N PHE A 21 -8.15 -1.19 2.90
CA PHE A 21 -7.87 -0.42 4.11
C PHE A 21 -6.42 -0.59 4.57
N ASN A 22 -5.91 -1.82 4.63
CA ASN A 22 -4.55 -2.07 5.09
C ASN A 22 -3.50 -1.51 4.12
N ALA A 23 -3.77 -1.51 2.81
CA ALA A 23 -2.91 -0.83 1.83
C ALA A 23 -2.82 0.68 2.09
N GLY A 24 -3.95 1.36 2.26
CA GLY A 24 -3.93 2.79 2.56
C GLY A 24 -3.39 3.09 3.97
N ARG A 25 -3.63 2.21 4.95
CA ARG A 25 -3.03 2.33 6.29
C ARG A 25 -1.51 2.18 6.25
N TYR A 26 -0.97 1.29 5.43
CA TYR A 26 0.47 1.11 5.26
C TYR A 26 1.15 2.42 4.81
N LEU A 27 0.48 3.19 3.96
CA LEU A 27 0.90 4.52 3.50
C LEU A 27 0.45 5.68 4.40
N ASN A 28 -0.07 5.39 5.60
CA ASN A 28 -0.62 6.37 6.53
C ASN A 28 -1.75 7.26 5.97
N LEU A 29 -2.54 6.73 5.01
CA LEU A 29 -3.68 7.43 4.40
C LEU A 29 -4.99 7.17 5.13
N PHE A 30 -5.12 5.97 5.72
CA PHE A 30 -6.33 5.56 6.44
C PHE A 30 -6.02 5.21 7.89
N GLU A 31 -6.98 5.50 8.76
CA GLU A 31 -6.93 5.11 10.17
C GLU A 31 -8.29 4.57 10.64
N LYS A 32 -8.24 3.78 11.72
CA LYS A 32 -9.40 3.32 12.48
C LYS A 32 -9.48 4.16 13.74
N PHE A 33 -10.69 4.56 14.13
CA PHE A 33 -10.95 5.21 15.40
C PHE A 33 -12.20 4.60 16.05
N LYS A 34 -12.34 4.80 17.37
CA LYS A 34 -13.54 4.45 18.12
C LYS A 34 -14.13 5.73 18.69
N GLY A 35 -15.40 5.98 18.41
CA GLY A 35 -16.15 7.08 19.01
C GLY A 35 -16.66 6.72 20.40
N THR A 36 -17.51 7.58 20.95
CA THR A 36 -18.24 7.34 22.21
C THR A 36 -19.15 6.12 22.16
N ASP A 37 -19.65 5.77 20.97
CA ASP A 37 -20.44 4.57 20.68
C ASP A 37 -19.63 3.26 20.72
N ARG A 38 -18.31 3.32 20.90
CA ARG A 38 -17.35 2.19 20.88
C ARG A 38 -17.32 1.41 19.56
N ILE A 39 -17.96 1.90 18.51
CA ILE A 39 -17.99 1.28 17.19
C ILE A 39 -16.69 1.64 16.44
N ILE A 40 -16.07 0.65 15.79
CA ILE A 40 -14.90 0.88 14.93
C ILE A 40 -15.35 1.61 13.67
N LYS A 41 -14.81 2.80 13.46
CA LYS A 41 -15.02 3.62 12.27
C LYS A 41 -13.70 3.86 11.55
N TYR A 42 -13.82 4.10 10.25
CA TYR A 42 -12.73 4.31 9.32
C TYR A 42 -12.78 5.74 8.81
N ARG A 43 -11.61 6.37 8.65
CA ARG A 43 -11.46 7.71 8.08
C ARG A 43 -10.12 7.89 7.38
N LEU A 44 -10.03 8.95 6.58
CA LEU A 44 -8.76 9.50 6.12
C LEU A 44 -7.99 10.12 7.29
N THR A 45 -6.67 9.95 7.29
CA THR A 45 -5.76 10.75 8.12
C THR A 45 -5.66 12.18 7.57
N PRO A 46 -5.00 13.14 8.25
CA PRO A 46 -4.70 14.45 7.65
C PRO A 46 -3.93 14.34 6.33
N LEU A 47 -2.96 13.41 6.26
CA LEU A 47 -2.24 13.10 5.02
C LEU A 47 -3.19 12.53 3.97
N GLY A 48 -4.05 11.59 4.34
CA GLY A 48 -5.06 11.01 3.45
C GLY A 48 -5.97 12.08 2.82
N ASN A 49 -6.46 13.02 3.63
CA ASN A 49 -7.27 14.14 3.14
C ASN A 49 -6.50 15.01 2.14
N THR A 50 -5.24 15.32 2.44
CA THR A 50 -4.38 16.09 1.53
C THR A 50 -4.22 15.38 0.19
N VAL A 51 -3.87 14.08 0.22
CA VAL A 51 -3.65 13.27 -0.99
C VAL A 51 -4.94 13.14 -1.82
N CYS A 52 -6.09 12.98 -1.17
CA CYS A 52 -7.38 12.86 -1.84
C CYS A 52 -7.82 14.12 -2.60
N ASN A 53 -7.28 15.29 -2.25
CA ASN A 53 -7.61 16.57 -2.86
C ASN A 53 -6.63 17.02 -3.96
N LEU A 54 -5.56 16.25 -4.22
CA LEU A 54 -4.60 16.53 -5.28
C LEU A 54 -5.20 16.29 -6.68
N THR A 55 -4.61 16.90 -7.72
CA THR A 55 -4.91 16.50 -9.10
C THR A 55 -4.58 15.02 -9.30
N TYR A 56 -5.12 14.37 -10.34
CA TYR A 56 -4.82 12.96 -10.60
C TYR A 56 -3.30 12.72 -10.68
N LYS A 57 -2.59 13.55 -11.45
CA LYS A 57 -1.13 13.46 -11.62
C LYS A 57 -0.36 13.63 -10.31
N ASP A 58 -0.64 14.71 -9.58
CA ASP A 58 0.05 14.98 -8.31
C ASP A 58 -0.24 13.91 -7.26
N ARG A 59 -1.45 13.35 -7.28
CA ARG A 59 -1.83 12.23 -6.43
C ARG A 59 -1.02 10.98 -6.74
N GLN A 60 -0.83 10.63 -8.02
CA GLN A 60 0.00 9.48 -8.38
C GLN A 60 1.44 9.69 -7.93
N LEU A 61 2.03 10.85 -8.20
CA LEU A 61 3.40 11.17 -7.77
C LEU A 61 3.53 11.14 -6.25
N LYS A 62 2.52 11.64 -5.53
CA LYS A 62 2.52 11.59 -4.07
C LYS A 62 2.40 10.16 -3.53
N LEU A 63 1.59 9.30 -4.15
CA LEU A 63 1.51 7.88 -3.80
C LEU A 63 2.85 7.18 -4.05
N VAL A 64 3.50 7.43 -5.19
CA VAL A 64 4.86 6.91 -5.48
C VAL A 64 5.83 7.35 -4.40
N SER A 65 5.85 8.64 -4.04
CA SER A 65 6.69 9.17 -2.97
C SER A 65 6.46 8.49 -1.63
N LEU A 66 5.19 8.23 -1.26
CA LEU A 66 4.86 7.53 -0.02
C LEU A 66 5.33 6.06 -0.07
N ILE A 67 5.13 5.37 -1.20
CA ILE A 67 5.59 3.99 -1.38
C ILE A 67 7.11 3.91 -1.26
N LEU A 68 7.84 4.76 -1.99
CA LEU A 68 9.31 4.78 -1.98
C LEU A 68 9.94 5.30 -0.68
N SER A 69 9.13 5.81 0.26
CA SER A 69 9.60 6.16 1.60
C SER A 69 9.89 4.93 2.47
N HIS A 70 9.38 3.76 2.09
CA HIS A 70 9.67 2.48 2.74
C HIS A 70 10.96 1.86 2.17
N GLU A 71 11.86 1.42 3.05
CA GLU A 71 13.20 0.93 2.68
C GLU A 71 13.18 -0.22 1.66
N ILE A 72 12.26 -1.18 1.83
CA ILE A 72 12.06 -2.28 0.88
C ILE A 72 11.75 -1.78 -0.54
N PHE A 73 10.86 -0.80 -0.66
CA PHE A 73 10.47 -0.26 -1.97
C PHE A 73 11.59 0.57 -2.57
N LYS A 74 12.31 1.35 -1.76
CA LYS A 74 13.48 2.12 -2.20
C LYS A 74 14.57 1.21 -2.77
N GLU A 75 14.94 0.16 -2.05
CA GLU A 75 15.99 -0.78 -2.49
C GLU A 75 15.58 -1.53 -3.76
N LEU A 76 14.35 -2.05 -3.80
CA LEU A 76 13.85 -2.76 -4.97
C LEU A 76 13.65 -1.85 -6.19
N PHE A 77 13.26 -0.60 -5.98
CA PHE A 77 13.19 0.38 -7.05
C PHE A 77 14.57 0.65 -7.64
N GLN A 78 15.59 0.85 -6.79
CA GLN A 78 16.98 1.01 -7.24
C GLN A 78 17.48 -0.23 -7.99
N TYR A 79 17.18 -1.44 -7.50
CA TYR A 79 17.50 -2.68 -8.19
C TYR A 79 16.94 -2.72 -9.62
N ILE A 80 15.70 -2.27 -9.83
CA ILE A 80 15.09 -2.20 -11.17
C ILE A 80 15.81 -1.18 -12.05
N LEU A 81 16.20 -0.02 -11.50
CA LEU A 81 16.96 1.00 -12.24
C LEU A 81 18.33 0.48 -12.69
N ASP A 82 19.01 -0.27 -11.82
CA ASP A 82 20.37 -0.76 -12.08
C ASP A 82 20.39 -1.96 -13.02
N SER A 83 19.42 -2.87 -12.90
CA SER A 83 19.37 -4.12 -13.67
C SER A 83 18.50 -4.07 -14.91
N GLY A 84 17.52 -3.15 -14.96
CA GLY A 84 16.47 -3.14 -15.98
C GLY A 84 15.41 -4.24 -15.81
N GLU A 85 15.48 -5.05 -14.74
CA GLU A 85 14.61 -6.19 -14.51
C GLU A 85 13.78 -6.04 -13.23
N PHE A 86 12.57 -6.59 -13.23
CA PHE A 86 11.77 -6.68 -12.00
C PHE A 86 12.32 -7.76 -11.08
N PRO A 87 12.32 -7.54 -9.75
CA PRO A 87 12.82 -8.51 -8.79
C PRO A 87 11.99 -9.79 -8.79
N THR A 88 12.66 -10.93 -8.60
CA THR A 88 11.99 -12.21 -8.34
C THR A 88 11.31 -12.21 -6.97
N LYS A 89 10.38 -13.15 -6.73
CA LYS A 89 9.75 -13.28 -5.41
C LYS A 89 10.78 -13.57 -4.33
N GLU A 90 11.79 -14.37 -4.66
CA GLU A 90 12.88 -14.76 -3.78
C GLU A 90 13.69 -13.53 -3.36
N LYS A 91 14.01 -12.64 -4.31
CA LYS A 91 14.72 -11.40 -4.01
C LYS A 91 13.91 -10.46 -3.12
N VAL A 92 12.60 -10.37 -3.36
CA VAL A 92 11.72 -9.59 -2.50
C VAL A 92 11.65 -10.17 -1.09
N ILE A 93 11.54 -11.50 -0.95
CA ILE A 93 11.51 -12.16 0.36
C ILE A 93 12.83 -11.91 1.12
N GLU A 94 13.99 -12.00 0.44
CA GLU A 94 15.29 -11.67 1.02
C GLU A 94 15.27 -10.26 1.65
N ILE A 95 14.76 -9.27 0.91
CA ILE A 95 14.70 -7.88 1.35
C ILE A 95 13.61 -7.66 2.44
N GLU A 96 12.47 -8.35 2.35
CA GLU A 96 11.43 -8.35 3.39
C GLU A 96 11.99 -8.82 4.74
N LEU A 97 12.83 -9.86 4.72
CA LEU A 97 13.47 -10.40 5.92
C LEU A 97 14.60 -9.50 6.43
N LYS A 98 15.44 -8.98 5.52
CA LYS A 98 16.50 -8.02 5.83
C LYS A 98 15.98 -6.82 6.61
N TYR A 99 14.84 -6.27 6.20
CA TYR A 99 14.21 -5.10 6.83
C TYR A 99 13.15 -5.44 7.87
N ASN A 100 13.02 -6.72 8.27
CA ASN A 100 12.02 -7.18 9.25
C ASN A 100 10.57 -6.73 8.92
N VAL A 101 10.23 -6.64 7.63
CA VAL A 101 8.91 -6.21 7.15
C VAL A 101 7.83 -7.23 7.49
N CYS A 102 8.19 -8.52 7.51
CA CYS A 102 7.31 -9.59 7.94
C CYS A 102 8.07 -10.83 8.44
N SER A 103 7.35 -11.71 9.12
CA SER A 103 7.84 -13.01 9.52
C SER A 103 8.14 -13.92 8.31
N PRO A 104 9.15 -14.80 8.41
CA PRO A 104 9.45 -15.80 7.38
C PRO A 104 8.28 -16.74 7.05
N GLY A 105 8.39 -17.41 5.91
CA GLY A 105 7.43 -18.42 5.44
C GLY A 105 6.29 -17.85 4.60
N ALA A 106 5.10 -18.41 4.73
CA ALA A 106 3.97 -18.14 3.83
C ALA A 106 3.53 -16.67 3.79
N VAL A 107 3.78 -15.90 4.86
CA VAL A 107 3.44 -14.46 4.90
C VAL A 107 4.33 -13.66 3.96
N ALA A 108 5.65 -13.89 3.99
CA ALA A 108 6.62 -13.27 3.09
C ALA A 108 6.31 -13.62 1.63
N THR A 109 6.07 -14.91 1.32
CA THR A 109 5.71 -15.35 -0.03
C THR A 109 4.45 -14.66 -0.58
N ARG A 110 3.46 -14.39 0.27
CA ARG A 110 2.24 -13.68 -0.15
C ARG A 110 2.49 -12.18 -0.34
N ARG A 111 3.26 -11.57 0.55
CA ARG A 111 3.54 -10.12 0.51
C ARG A 111 4.47 -9.75 -0.64
N SER A 112 5.39 -10.64 -1.02
CA SER A 112 6.29 -10.41 -2.16
C SER A 112 5.54 -10.14 -3.46
N GLY A 113 4.43 -10.86 -3.70
CA GLY A 113 3.55 -10.59 -4.85
C GLY A 113 2.90 -9.21 -4.82
N THR A 114 2.58 -8.70 -3.63
CA THR A 114 2.00 -7.34 -3.46
C THR A 114 3.06 -6.26 -3.72
N VAL A 115 4.27 -6.45 -3.21
CA VAL A 115 5.42 -5.54 -3.45
C VAL A 115 5.76 -5.47 -4.94
N ILE A 116 5.86 -6.61 -5.62
CA ILE A 116 6.08 -6.66 -7.08
C ILE A 116 4.95 -5.94 -7.82
N GLY A 117 3.69 -6.16 -7.42
CA GLY A 117 2.55 -5.47 -8.03
C GLY A 117 2.63 -3.94 -7.91
N TRP A 118 3.04 -3.44 -6.75
CA TRP A 118 3.22 -2.00 -6.53
C TRP A 118 4.37 -1.44 -7.37
N LEU A 119 5.51 -2.14 -7.46
CA LEU A 119 6.63 -1.73 -8.31
C LEU A 119 6.20 -1.68 -9.78
N LYS A 120 5.52 -2.72 -10.28
CA LYS A 120 4.98 -2.75 -11.65
C LYS A 120 4.03 -1.59 -11.92
N TRP A 121 3.20 -1.24 -10.93
CA TRP A 121 2.31 -0.10 -11.03
C TRP A 121 3.08 1.22 -11.16
N ILE A 122 4.12 1.44 -10.35
CA ILE A 122 4.97 2.65 -10.43
C ILE A 122 5.59 2.80 -11.82
N PHE A 123 6.23 1.74 -12.32
CA PHE A 123 6.89 1.75 -13.64
C PHE A 123 5.90 1.75 -14.81
N GLY A 124 4.63 1.41 -14.58
CA GLY A 124 3.56 1.44 -15.56
C GLY A 124 2.74 2.73 -15.56
N LEU A 125 3.12 3.75 -14.78
CA LEU A 125 2.39 5.01 -14.72
C LEU A 125 2.41 5.72 -16.10
N PRO A 126 1.25 6.09 -16.66
CA PRO A 126 1.20 6.79 -17.93
C PRO A 126 1.75 8.21 -17.81
N ASN A 127 2.38 8.69 -18.87
CA ASN A 127 2.76 10.10 -19.00
C ASN A 127 1.55 10.92 -19.45
N VAL A 128 0.62 11.14 -18.53
CA VAL A 128 -0.60 11.94 -18.70
C VAL A 128 -0.62 13.17 -17.80
#